data_AF-A0ABC8T915-F1
#
_entry.id   AF-A0ABC8T915-F1
#
_cell.length_a   1.000
_cell.length_b   1.000
_cell.length_c   1.000
_cell.angle_alpha   90.00
_cell.angle_beta   90.00
_cell.angle_gamma   90.00
#
_symmetry.space_group_name_H-M   'P 1'
#
loop_
_entity.id
_entity.type
_entity.pdbx_description
1 polymer ?
#
loop_
_entity_poly.entity_id
_entity_poly.type
_entity_poly.pdbx_seq_one_letter_code
_entity_poly.pdbx_strand_id
1 'polypeptide(L)'
;MSTIEKELAETRTSQTSNQVSSERPSNHSLPKAFVVIGINTAFSSKKRRDSVRETWMPTGYELKELEKEKGIVIRFVIGHSAATGGVLDRAINAEEAEYKDFLRLNHIEGYHELSSKTRLYFSTVVSIWDAEFYVKVDDDVHVNLGMLVSTLARYRSKPGIYIGCMKSGPVLSKK
;
A
#
# COMPACT_ATOMS: atom_id res chain seq x y z
N MET A 1 -8.11 27.39 -32.84
CA MET A 1 -8.37 26.04 -32.29
C MET A 1 -7.73 25.03 -33.23
N SER A 2 -6.94 24.14 -32.65
CA SER A 2 -5.95 23.32 -33.37
C SER A 2 -6.62 22.08 -34.00
N THR A 3 -6.13 21.64 -35.16
CA THR A 3 -6.58 20.44 -35.89
C THR A 3 -6.60 19.18 -35.01
N ILE A 4 -5.77 19.16 -33.96
CA ILE A 4 -5.66 18.09 -32.96
C ILE A 4 -6.94 17.97 -32.10
N GLU A 5 -7.62 19.08 -31.80
CA GLU A 5 -8.85 19.07 -31.00
C GLU A 5 -10.03 18.44 -31.76
N LYS A 6 -10.01 18.50 -33.10
CA LYS A 6 -11.03 17.88 -33.96
C LYS A 6 -10.85 16.37 -34.10
N GLU A 7 -9.61 15.86 -34.25
CA GLU A 7 -9.36 14.41 -34.30
C GLU A 7 -9.68 13.70 -32.97
N LEU A 8 -9.47 14.37 -31.84
CA LEU A 8 -9.83 13.85 -30.50
C LEU A 8 -11.35 13.77 -30.28
N ALA A 9 -12.13 14.61 -30.97
CA ALA A 9 -13.59 14.58 -30.91
C ALA A 9 -14.19 13.47 -31.80
N GLU A 10 -13.60 13.21 -32.96
CA GLU A 10 -14.05 12.18 -33.91
C GLU A 10 -13.70 10.75 -33.43
N THR A 11 -12.62 10.59 -32.66
CA THR A 11 -12.25 9.29 -32.08
C THR A 11 -13.18 8.86 -30.92
N ARG A 12 -13.94 9.80 -30.32
CA ARG A 12 -14.86 9.51 -29.21
C ARG A 12 -16.20 8.93 -29.63
N THR A 13 -16.59 9.02 -30.91
CA THR A 13 -17.93 8.63 -31.37
C THR A 13 -18.01 7.23 -32.01
N SER A 14 -16.89 6.53 -32.21
CA SER A 14 -16.88 5.24 -32.94
C SER A 14 -16.66 3.98 -32.10
N GLN A 15 -16.62 4.05 -30.77
CA GLN A 15 -16.52 2.85 -29.91
C GLN A 15 -17.73 2.73 -28.98
N THR A 16 -18.92 2.62 -29.57
CA THR A 16 -20.13 2.16 -28.88
C THR A 16 -20.73 0.99 -29.64
N SER A 17 -20.21 -0.23 -29.41
CA SER A 17 -20.96 -1.49 -29.53
C SER A 17 -20.03 -2.68 -29.26
N ASN A 18 -20.00 -3.10 -28.00
CA ASN A 18 -20.21 -4.50 -27.65
C ASN A 18 -20.45 -4.60 -26.14
N GLN A 19 -21.65 -5.05 -25.80
CA GLN A 19 -22.12 -5.27 -24.44
C GLN A 19 -21.29 -6.38 -23.78
N VAL A 20 -20.55 -6.02 -22.73
CA VAL A 20 -20.43 -6.84 -21.53
C VAL A 20 -20.91 -5.93 -20.42
N SER A 21 -21.93 -6.37 -19.69
CA SER A 21 -22.58 -5.65 -18.61
C SER A 21 -21.57 -5.29 -17.52
N SER A 22 -20.95 -4.13 -17.63
CA SER A 22 -20.22 -3.49 -16.54
C SER A 22 -21.27 -2.96 -15.58
N GLU A 23 -21.36 -3.58 -14.42
CA GLU A 23 -21.99 -2.99 -13.25
C GLU A 23 -21.48 -1.55 -13.11
N ARG A 24 -22.42 -0.60 -12.96
CA ARG A 24 -22.12 0.80 -12.70
C ARG A 24 -21.24 0.89 -11.45
N PRO A 25 -20.22 1.76 -11.39
CA PRO A 25 -19.48 1.95 -10.15
C PRO A 25 -20.48 2.53 -9.15
N SER A 26 -20.79 1.75 -8.13
CA SER A 26 -21.42 2.28 -6.94
C SER A 26 -20.58 3.45 -6.43
N ASN A 27 -21.24 4.51 -5.99
CA ASN A 27 -20.65 5.63 -5.26
C ASN A 27 -20.09 5.13 -3.90
N HIS A 28 -19.12 4.23 -3.91
CA HIS A 28 -18.37 3.88 -2.72
C HIS A 28 -17.26 4.92 -2.57
N SER A 29 -17.50 5.89 -1.70
CA SER A 29 -16.40 6.63 -1.11
C SER A 29 -15.44 5.63 -0.48
N LEU A 30 -14.14 5.83 -0.69
CA LEU A 30 -13.12 4.96 -0.13
C LEU A 30 -13.25 4.95 1.41
N PRO A 31 -13.00 3.82 2.08
CA PRO A 31 -12.98 3.75 3.53
C PRO A 31 -11.99 4.78 4.09
N LYS A 32 -12.48 5.57 5.04
CA LYS A 32 -11.67 6.56 5.76
C LYS A 32 -10.74 5.86 6.74
N ALA A 33 -9.50 6.30 6.78
CA ALA A 33 -8.53 5.85 7.77
C ALA A 33 -7.77 7.04 8.35
N PHE A 34 -7.31 6.92 9.59
CA PHE A 34 -6.37 7.88 10.15
C PHE A 34 -4.97 7.68 9.55
N VAL A 35 -4.48 6.43 9.53
CA VAL A 35 -3.16 6.12 8.98
C VAL A 35 -3.15 4.72 8.38
N VAL A 36 -2.51 4.59 7.22
CA VAL A 36 -2.18 3.29 6.62
C VAL A 36 -0.67 3.07 6.72
N ILE A 37 -0.27 2.00 7.40
CA ILE A 37 1.11 1.60 7.65
C ILE A 37 1.42 0.35 6.82
N GLY A 38 2.32 0.50 5.85
CA GLY A 38 2.80 -0.58 5.02
C GLY A 38 4.20 -1.00 5.46
N ILE A 39 4.33 -2.25 5.88
CA ILE A 39 5.60 -2.85 6.29
C ILE A 39 6.16 -3.62 5.09
N ASN A 40 7.13 -3.04 4.39
CA ASN A 40 7.79 -3.71 3.27
C ASN A 40 8.55 -4.94 3.78
N THR A 41 8.23 -6.09 3.21
CA THR A 41 8.86 -7.37 3.55
C THR A 41 9.21 -8.17 2.30
N ALA A 42 9.85 -9.33 2.45
CA ALA A 42 10.19 -10.23 1.35
C ALA A 42 9.87 -11.69 1.71
N PHE A 43 9.90 -12.58 0.71
CA PHE A 43 9.64 -14.01 0.92
C PHE A 43 10.53 -14.65 2.00
N SER A 44 11.81 -14.28 2.05
CA SER A 44 12.78 -14.80 3.03
C SER A 44 12.61 -14.21 4.44
N SER A 45 11.82 -13.16 4.60
CA SER A 45 11.69 -12.40 5.84
C SER A 45 10.66 -12.97 6.83
N LYS A 46 10.27 -14.25 6.75
CA LYS A 46 9.26 -14.81 7.66
C LYS A 46 9.58 -14.55 9.13
N LYS A 47 10.80 -14.81 9.56
CA LYS A 47 11.23 -14.58 10.96
C LYS A 47 11.09 -13.11 11.39
N ARG A 48 11.28 -12.16 10.46
CA ARG A 48 11.09 -10.74 10.75
C ARG A 48 9.61 -10.40 10.90
N ARG A 49 8.75 -10.93 10.03
CA ARG A 49 7.30 -10.79 10.17
C ARG A 49 6.79 -11.35 11.50
N ASP A 50 7.23 -12.55 11.85
CA ASP A 50 6.90 -13.18 13.14
C ASP A 50 7.35 -12.28 14.30
N SER A 51 8.58 -11.78 14.28
CA SER A 51 9.09 -10.85 15.31
C SER A 51 8.28 -9.55 15.39
N VAL A 52 7.85 -8.98 14.26
CA VAL A 52 6.99 -7.78 14.24
C VAL A 52 5.64 -8.06 14.91
N ARG A 53 5.00 -9.20 14.59
CA ARG A 53 3.74 -9.65 15.19
C ARG A 53 3.86 -9.96 16.68
N GLU A 54 4.99 -10.49 17.11
CA GLU A 54 5.28 -10.81 18.51
C GLU A 54 5.63 -9.58 19.35
N THR A 55 5.90 -8.42 18.73
CA THR A 55 6.41 -7.24 19.42
C THR A 55 5.49 -6.03 19.36
N TRP A 56 5.38 -5.37 18.21
CA TRP A 56 4.73 -4.05 18.12
C TRP A 56 3.48 -4.01 17.25
N MET A 57 3.28 -5.02 16.41
CA MET A 57 2.10 -5.11 15.56
C MET A 57 1.04 -6.01 16.20
N PRO A 58 -0.14 -5.48 16.57
CA PRO A 58 -1.25 -6.31 17.02
C PRO A 58 -1.66 -7.32 15.95
N THR A 59 -2.22 -8.45 16.36
CA THR A 59 -2.65 -9.53 15.45
C THR A 59 -4.11 -9.91 15.68
N GLY A 60 -4.69 -10.64 14.73
CA GLY A 60 -6.00 -11.25 14.89
C GLY A 60 -7.12 -10.25 15.18
N TYR A 61 -7.75 -10.38 16.36
CA TYR A 61 -8.87 -9.52 16.78
C TYR A 61 -8.42 -8.09 17.06
N GLU A 62 -7.30 -7.91 17.77
CA GLU A 62 -6.79 -6.59 18.17
C GLU A 62 -6.43 -5.74 16.95
N LEU A 63 -5.85 -6.36 15.91
CA LEU A 63 -5.56 -5.66 14.65
C LEU A 63 -6.83 -5.13 13.97
N LYS A 64 -7.91 -5.93 13.96
CA LYS A 64 -9.19 -5.54 13.36
C LYS A 64 -9.90 -4.47 14.17
N GLU A 65 -9.85 -4.56 15.49
CA GLU A 65 -10.40 -3.55 16.39
C GLU A 65 -9.66 -2.22 16.21
N LEU A 66 -8.33 -2.26 16.15
CA LEU A 66 -7.50 -1.08 15.91
C LEU A 66 -7.85 -0.39 14.57
N GLU A 67 -8.04 -1.18 13.52
CA GLU A 67 -8.46 -0.68 12.21
C GLU A 67 -9.85 -0.06 12.26
N LYS A 68 -10.83 -0.75 12.85
CA LYS A 68 -12.23 -0.31 12.90
C LYS A 68 -12.43 0.91 13.80
N GLU A 69 -11.81 0.93 14.97
CA GLU A 69 -12.08 1.93 15.99
C GLU A 69 -11.18 3.16 15.90
N LYS A 70 -9.91 2.96 15.50
CA LYS A 70 -8.91 4.04 15.44
C LYS A 70 -8.57 4.44 14.01
N GLY A 71 -9.04 3.70 13.00
CA GLY A 71 -8.68 3.94 11.61
C GLY A 71 -7.19 3.72 11.35
N ILE A 72 -6.53 2.85 12.12
CA ILE A 72 -5.10 2.52 11.95
C ILE A 72 -5.01 1.19 11.22
N VAL A 73 -4.64 1.25 9.94
CA VAL A 73 -4.47 0.07 9.09
C VAL A 73 -2.99 -0.31 9.11
N ILE A 74 -2.67 -1.56 9.41
CA ILE A 74 -1.29 -2.08 9.36
C ILE A 74 -1.29 -3.33 8.49
N ARG A 75 -0.41 -3.36 7.48
CA ARG A 75 -0.27 -4.51 6.57
C ARG A 75 1.18 -4.78 6.20
N PHE A 76 1.54 -6.05 6.07
CA PHE A 76 2.78 -6.46 5.42
C PHE A 76 2.65 -6.34 3.90
N VAL A 77 3.51 -5.55 3.29
CA VAL A 77 3.48 -5.28 1.84
C VAL A 77 4.39 -6.27 1.13
N ILE A 78 3.79 -7.11 0.28
CA ILE A 78 4.49 -8.14 -0.47
C ILE A 78 3.91 -8.30 -1.87
N GLY A 79 4.77 -8.51 -2.85
CA GLY A 79 4.42 -8.89 -4.20
C GLY A 79 4.17 -10.40 -4.33
N HIS A 80 4.41 -10.90 -5.54
CA HIS A 80 4.36 -12.31 -5.90
C HIS A 80 5.70 -12.77 -6.46
N SER A 81 5.90 -14.09 -6.48
CA SER A 81 7.10 -14.65 -7.09
C SER A 81 7.02 -14.58 -8.62
N ALA A 82 8.17 -14.67 -9.30
CA ALA A 82 8.20 -14.71 -10.77
C ALA A 82 7.53 -15.98 -11.32
N ALA A 83 7.58 -17.08 -10.57
CA ALA A 83 6.91 -18.33 -10.89
C ALA A 83 5.60 -18.42 -10.10
N THR A 84 4.56 -17.76 -10.61
CA THR A 84 3.24 -17.68 -9.96
C THR A 84 2.75 -19.05 -9.47
N GLY A 85 2.45 -19.16 -8.18
CA GLY A 85 1.99 -20.41 -7.57
C GLY A 85 3.13 -21.35 -7.12
N GLY A 86 4.37 -20.88 -7.17
CA GLY A 86 5.53 -21.59 -6.66
C GLY A 86 5.50 -21.81 -5.14
N VAL A 87 6.54 -22.47 -4.63
CA VAL A 87 6.69 -22.77 -3.19
C VAL A 87 6.64 -21.49 -2.33
N LEU A 88 7.26 -20.41 -2.81
CA LEU A 88 7.29 -19.11 -2.12
C LEU A 88 5.88 -18.50 -1.99
N ASP A 89 5.09 -18.52 -3.07
CA ASP A 89 3.72 -18.00 -3.03
C ASP A 89 2.82 -18.85 -2.12
N ARG A 90 2.99 -20.18 -2.14
CA ARG A 90 2.26 -21.09 -1.25
C ARG A 90 2.57 -20.83 0.23
N ALA A 91 3.83 -20.55 0.57
CA ALA A 91 4.21 -20.21 1.94
C ALA A 91 3.51 -18.92 2.41
N ILE A 92 3.48 -17.88 1.58
CA ILE A 92 2.78 -16.64 1.93
C ILE A 92 1.25 -16.85 1.98
N ASN A 93 0.68 -17.69 1.10
CA ASN A 93 -0.75 -18.01 1.16
C ASN A 93 -1.13 -18.72 2.46
N ALA A 94 -0.25 -19.60 2.98
CA ALA A 94 -0.47 -20.23 4.27
C ALA A 94 -0.42 -19.21 5.42
N GLU A 95 0.56 -18.30 5.41
CA GLU A 95 0.63 -17.22 6.40
C GLU A 95 -0.59 -16.27 6.31
N GLU A 96 -1.03 -15.91 5.10
CA GLU A 96 -2.19 -15.05 4.89
C GLU A 96 -3.49 -15.72 5.39
N ALA A 97 -3.63 -17.04 5.22
CA ALA A 97 -4.78 -17.77 5.75
C ALA A 97 -4.87 -17.71 7.28
N GLU A 98 -3.71 -17.66 7.95
CA GLU A 98 -3.58 -17.60 9.41
C GLU A 98 -3.77 -16.17 9.94
N TYR A 99 -3.00 -15.20 9.43
CA TYR A 99 -2.92 -13.85 10.02
C TYR A 99 -3.79 -12.80 9.34
N LYS A 100 -4.07 -12.95 8.03
CA LYS A 100 -4.88 -12.01 7.21
C LYS A 100 -4.38 -10.58 7.29
N ASP A 101 -3.06 -10.41 7.25
CA ASP A 101 -2.37 -9.15 7.50
C ASP A 101 -1.47 -8.70 6.33
N PHE A 102 -1.55 -9.35 5.17
CA PHE A 102 -0.83 -8.91 3.98
C PHE A 102 -1.61 -7.91 3.13
N LEU A 103 -0.85 -7.03 2.46
CA LEU A 103 -1.26 -6.30 1.26
C LEU A 103 -0.47 -6.88 0.08
N ARG A 104 -1.17 -7.61 -0.79
CA ARG A 104 -0.60 -8.20 -2.00
C ARG A 104 -0.52 -7.18 -3.12
N LEU A 105 0.67 -6.97 -3.66
CA LEU A 105 0.89 -6.11 -4.82
C LEU A 105 1.04 -6.95 -6.09
N ASN A 106 0.56 -6.41 -7.22
CA ASN A 106 0.86 -6.94 -8.55
C ASN A 106 2.30 -6.55 -8.94
N HIS A 107 3.27 -7.20 -8.31
CA HIS A 107 4.69 -6.89 -8.39
C HIS A 107 5.51 -8.16 -8.26
N ILE A 108 6.43 -8.39 -9.20
CA ILE A 108 7.40 -9.46 -9.06
C ILE A 108 8.46 -9.03 -8.05
N GLU A 109 8.57 -9.75 -6.94
CA GLU A 109 9.60 -9.47 -5.94
C GLU A 109 11.00 -9.71 -6.50
N GLY A 110 11.89 -8.75 -6.25
CA GLY A 110 13.30 -8.82 -6.63
C GLY A 110 14.12 -7.74 -5.92
N TYR A 111 15.41 -8.00 -5.70
CA TYR A 111 16.29 -7.07 -5.00
C TYR A 111 16.39 -5.70 -5.70
N HIS A 112 16.35 -5.67 -7.03
CA HIS A 112 16.45 -4.44 -7.82
C HIS A 112 15.12 -3.68 -7.97
N GLU A 113 14.06 -4.17 -7.33
CA GLU A 113 12.70 -3.69 -7.56
C GLU A 113 12.10 -2.92 -6.37
N LEU A 114 12.91 -2.61 -5.35
CA LEU A 114 12.46 -1.94 -4.11
C LEU A 114 11.82 -0.56 -4.35
N SER A 115 12.37 0.22 -5.29
CA SER A 115 11.80 1.52 -5.68
C SER A 115 10.45 1.36 -6.37
N SER A 116 10.35 0.36 -7.28
CA SER A 116 9.10 -0.01 -7.95
C SER A 116 8.05 -0.43 -6.94
N LYS A 117 8.43 -1.28 -5.97
CA LYS A 117 7.56 -1.73 -4.87
C LYS A 117 7.05 -0.57 -4.03
N THR A 118 7.92 0.36 -3.65
CA THR A 118 7.53 1.53 -2.85
C THR A 118 6.55 2.43 -3.60
N ARG A 119 6.82 2.70 -4.89
CA ARG A 119 5.89 3.46 -5.74
C ARG A 119 4.54 2.76 -5.84
N LEU A 120 4.56 1.44 -6.10
CA LEU A 120 3.35 0.66 -6.27
C LEU A 120 2.54 0.61 -4.96
N TYR A 121 3.21 0.37 -3.83
CA TYR A 121 2.60 0.43 -2.50
C TYR A 121 1.79 1.70 -2.32
N PHE A 122 2.41 2.87 -2.48
CA PHE A 122 1.71 4.16 -2.31
C PHE A 122 0.57 4.31 -3.31
N SER A 123 0.76 3.97 -4.59
CA SER A 123 -0.30 4.06 -5.61
C SER A 123 -1.49 3.14 -5.32
N THR A 124 -1.24 1.98 -4.69
CA THR A 124 -2.29 1.01 -4.34
C THR A 124 -3.03 1.47 -3.10
N VAL A 125 -2.35 1.86 -2.01
CA VAL A 125 -3.04 2.22 -0.76
C VAL A 125 -3.88 3.49 -0.90
N VAL A 126 -3.47 4.47 -1.71
CA VAL A 126 -4.29 5.68 -1.97
C VAL A 126 -5.54 5.38 -2.80
N SER A 127 -5.58 4.26 -3.53
CA SER A 127 -6.76 3.81 -4.27
C SER A 127 -7.72 2.94 -3.44
N ILE A 128 -7.25 2.43 -2.29
CA ILE A 128 -8.05 1.54 -1.42
C ILE A 128 -8.57 2.29 -0.20
N TRP A 129 -7.77 3.19 0.37
CA TRP A 129 -8.12 3.97 1.55
C TRP A 129 -7.98 5.46 1.28
N ASP A 130 -8.93 6.23 1.78
CA ASP A 130 -8.82 7.69 1.90
C ASP A 130 -8.33 8.01 3.31
N ALA A 131 -7.01 8.01 3.46
CA ALA A 131 -6.32 8.13 4.74
C ALA A 131 -5.70 9.51 4.93
N GLU A 132 -5.67 10.00 6.18
CA GLU A 132 -4.97 11.25 6.50
C GLU A 132 -3.45 11.12 6.35
N PHE A 133 -2.90 9.92 6.63
CA PHE A 133 -1.48 9.63 6.53
C PHE A 133 -1.22 8.26 5.89
N TYR A 134 -0.13 8.18 5.13
CA TYR A 134 0.40 6.93 4.58
C TYR A 134 1.85 6.78 5.01
N VAL A 135 2.18 5.64 5.61
CA VAL A 135 3.50 5.37 6.20
C VAL A 135 4.07 4.13 5.53
N LYS A 136 5.36 4.18 5.22
CA LYS A 136 6.16 3.04 4.76
C LYS A 136 7.21 2.74 5.82
N VAL A 137 7.31 1.48 6.23
CA VAL A 137 8.26 0.96 7.21
C VAL A 137 8.94 -0.28 6.61
N ASP A 138 10.15 -0.61 7.02
CA ASP A 138 10.81 -1.87 6.64
C ASP A 138 10.67 -2.91 7.76
N ASP A 139 10.70 -4.20 7.42
CA ASP A 139 10.43 -5.30 8.35
C ASP A 139 11.50 -5.54 9.43
N ASP A 140 12.62 -4.82 9.39
CA ASP A 140 13.66 -4.79 10.41
C ASP A 140 13.60 -3.55 11.32
N VAL A 141 12.50 -2.80 11.26
CA VAL A 141 12.25 -1.64 12.13
C VAL A 141 11.21 -1.96 13.20
N HIS A 142 11.51 -1.58 14.44
CA HIS A 142 10.54 -1.58 15.53
C HIS A 142 9.87 -0.20 15.64
N VAL A 143 8.54 -0.15 15.58
CA VAL A 143 7.78 1.09 15.63
C VAL A 143 7.07 1.23 16.97
N ASN A 144 7.31 2.34 17.67
CA ASN A 144 6.46 2.73 18.80
C ASN A 144 5.15 3.31 18.26
N LEU A 145 4.12 2.44 18.14
CA LEU A 145 2.86 2.77 17.50
C LEU A 145 2.12 3.94 18.21
N GLY A 146 2.12 3.95 19.54
CA GLY A 146 1.50 5.03 20.32
C GLY A 146 2.15 6.39 20.07
N MET A 147 3.48 6.44 20.03
CA MET A 147 4.22 7.68 19.74
C MET A 147 4.06 8.13 18.29
N LEU A 148 4.03 7.20 17.33
CA LEU A 148 3.77 7.49 15.92
C LEU A 148 2.39 8.13 15.75
N VAL A 149 1.33 7.48 16.24
CA VAL A 149 -0.05 7.96 16.15
C VAL A 149 -0.21 9.32 16.84
N SER A 150 0.33 9.48 18.04
CA SER A 150 0.28 10.75 18.78
C SER A 150 1.01 11.87 18.04
N THR A 151 2.08 11.54 17.32
CA THR A 151 2.83 12.51 16.53
C THR A 151 2.05 12.91 15.29
N LEU A 152 1.56 11.96 14.50
CA LEU A 152 0.75 12.23 13.30
C LEU A 152 -0.51 13.03 13.64
N ALA A 153 -1.13 12.76 14.78
CA ALA A 153 -2.31 13.49 15.26
C ALA A 153 -2.04 15.01 15.40
N ARG A 154 -0.82 15.41 15.78
CA ARG A 154 -0.42 16.83 15.86
C ARG A 154 -0.20 17.48 14.49
N TYR A 155 -0.05 16.69 13.43
CA TYR A 155 0.18 17.17 12.07
C TYR A 155 -1.09 17.21 11.21
N ARG A 156 -2.26 16.80 11.71
CA ARG A 156 -3.51 16.75 10.94
C ARG A 156 -3.88 18.04 10.23
N SER A 157 -3.61 19.20 10.84
CA SER A 157 -3.94 20.51 10.28
C SER A 157 -2.91 21.04 9.29
N LYS A 158 -1.79 20.32 9.06
CA LYS A 158 -0.71 20.77 8.18
C LYS A 158 -0.75 20.02 6.84
N PRO A 159 -1.01 20.70 5.72
CA PRO A 159 -1.01 20.05 4.40
C PRO A 159 0.41 19.77 3.90
N GLY A 160 0.55 18.76 3.03
CA GLY A 160 1.80 18.50 2.29
C GLY A 160 2.97 18.01 3.14
N ILE A 161 2.69 17.40 4.30
CA ILE A 161 3.71 16.96 5.24
C ILE A 161 4.38 15.67 4.76
N TYR A 162 5.71 15.68 4.73
CA TYR A 162 6.56 14.51 4.51
C TYR A 162 7.59 14.43 5.64
N ILE A 163 7.51 13.37 6.45
CA ILE A 163 8.30 13.21 7.68
C ILE A 163 9.15 11.95 7.58
N GLY A 164 10.39 12.04 8.05
CA GLY A 164 11.32 10.92 8.13
C GLY A 164 12.70 11.40 8.55
N CYS A 165 13.64 10.46 8.66
CA CYS A 165 15.04 10.79 8.76
C CYS A 165 15.54 11.23 7.39
N MET A 166 15.43 12.53 7.09
CA MET A 166 15.85 13.08 5.80
C MET A 166 17.37 13.16 5.74
N LYS A 167 17.96 12.61 4.67
CA LYS A 167 19.37 12.82 4.35
C LYS A 167 19.50 13.99 3.40
N SER A 168 20.41 14.91 3.70
CA SER A 168 20.84 15.95 2.77
C SER A 168 21.92 15.41 1.82
N GLY A 169 21.92 15.86 0.58
CA GLY A 169 22.93 15.46 -0.41
C GLY A 169 22.47 15.71 -1.85
N PRO A 170 23.35 15.43 -2.83
CA PRO A 170 23.03 15.57 -4.25
C PRO A 170 21.84 14.67 -4.63
N VAL A 171 20.81 15.25 -5.25
CA VAL A 171 19.70 14.49 -5.83
C VAL A 171 20.15 13.95 -7.19
N LEU A 172 20.29 12.63 -7.29
CA LEU A 172 20.56 11.97 -8.57
C LEU A 172 19.27 11.93 -9.39
N SER A 173 19.09 12.88 -10.30
CA SER A 173 18.06 12.82 -11.33
C SER A 173 18.70 12.38 -12.65
N LYS A 174 18.35 11.18 -13.13
CA LYS A 174 18.52 10.88 -14.56
C LYS A 174 17.28 11.40 -15.28
N LYS A 175 17.50 12.29 -16.26
CA LYS A 175 16.49 12.70 -17.23
C LYS A 175 16.11 11.54 -18.13
#